data_AF-A0A355CQH8-F1
#
_entry.id   AF-A0A355CQH8-F1
#
_cell.length_a   1.000
_cell.length_b   1.000
_cell.length_c   1.000
_cell.angle_alpha   90.00
_cell.angle_beta   90.00
_cell.angle_gamma   90.00
#
_symmetry.space_group_name_H-M   'P 1'
#
loop_
_entity.id
_entity.type
_entity.pdbx_description
1 polymer ?
#
loop_
_entity_poly.entity_id
_entity_poly.type
_entity_poly.pdbx_seq_one_letter_code
_entity_poly.pdbx_strand_id
1 'polypeptide(L)'
;WYESSVTMNQILSSRKIKYFHLIQPNQYYPTKRVFTSKEKEIAISKDSPYIEGVKKGYPVLLSKVADLQKAGVNVFSGVNILDNTKETVYKDACCHYNSVGEEVLANYVSSSIIKVVRESK
;
A
#
# COMPACT_ATOMS: atom_id res chain seq x y z
N TRP A 1 15.19 1.56 -0.57
CA TRP A 1 13.89 1.18 0.00
C TRP A 1 14.05 0.06 1.02
N TYR A 2 14.36 -1.18 0.61
CA TYR A 2 14.50 -2.33 1.53
C TYR A 2 15.47 -2.02 2.70
N GLU A 3 16.72 -1.69 2.39
CA GLU A 3 17.74 -1.37 3.41
C GLU A 3 17.32 -0.18 4.29
N SER A 4 16.67 0.82 3.68
CA SER A 4 16.15 1.98 4.40
C SER A 4 15.06 1.57 5.40
N SER A 5 14.15 0.66 5.02
CA SER A 5 13.10 0.14 5.91
C SER A 5 13.67 -0.69 7.06
N VAL A 6 14.68 -1.53 6.78
CA VAL A 6 15.40 -2.28 7.82
C VAL A 6 16.10 -1.34 8.80
N THR A 7 16.83 -0.34 8.27
CA THR A 7 17.55 0.64 9.07
C THR A 7 16.60 1.47 9.94
N MET A 8 15.48 1.96 9.36
CA MET A 8 14.45 2.69 10.10
C MET A 8 13.86 1.85 11.23
N ASN A 9 13.56 0.58 10.97
CA ASN A 9 13.08 -0.33 12.00
C ASN A 9 14.09 -0.48 13.13
N GLN A 10 15.37 -0.75 12.82
CA GLN A 10 16.43 -0.92 13.82
C GLN A 10 16.61 0.32 14.71
N ILE A 11 16.66 1.52 14.10
CA ILE A 11 16.79 2.79 14.84
C ILE A 11 15.60 2.97 15.79
N LEU A 12 14.37 2.76 15.32
CA LEU A 12 13.16 2.97 16.11
C LEU A 12 12.95 1.90 17.18
N SER A 13 13.28 0.63 16.89
CA SER A 13 13.21 -0.46 17.86
C SER A 13 14.09 -0.21 19.09
N SER A 14 15.29 0.38 18.91
CA SER A 14 16.17 0.76 20.03
C SER A 14 15.52 1.75 21.00
N ARG A 15 14.51 2.49 20.53
CA ARG A 15 13.73 3.48 21.29
C ARG A 15 12.35 2.97 21.71
N LYS A 16 12.09 1.67 21.55
CA LYS A 16 10.77 1.04 21.78
C LYS A 16 9.65 1.64 20.92
N ILE A 17 9.98 2.20 19.76
CA ILE A 17 9.02 2.73 18.79
C ILE A 17 8.83 1.69 17.69
N LYS A 18 7.57 1.35 17.40
CA LYS A 18 7.23 0.41 16.32
C LYS A 18 7.23 1.14 14.98
N TYR A 19 8.02 0.66 14.03
CA TYR A 19 7.97 1.12 12.63
C TYR A 19 6.97 0.30 11.83
N PHE A 20 6.16 0.96 11.01
CA PHE A 20 5.20 0.32 10.12
C PHE A 20 5.46 0.76 8.69
N HIS A 21 5.43 -0.19 7.76
CA HIS A 21 5.57 0.06 6.34
C HIS A 21 4.34 -0.45 5.59
N LEU A 22 3.64 0.43 4.88
CA LEU A 22 2.40 0.10 4.20
C LEU A 22 2.58 0.31 2.70
N ILE A 23 2.51 -0.78 1.93
CA ILE A 23 2.45 -0.70 0.46
C ILE A 23 1.00 -0.43 0.09
N GLN A 24 0.73 0.75 -0.47
CA GLN A 24 -0.63 1.16 -0.83
C GLN A 24 -1.04 0.60 -2.21
N PRO A 25 -2.35 0.50 -2.49
CA PRO A 25 -2.85 0.33 -3.85
C PRO A 25 -2.32 1.40 -4.80
N ASN A 26 -2.24 1.05 -6.09
CA ASN A 26 -2.02 2.00 -7.16
C ASN A 26 -2.79 1.55 -8.39
N GLN A 27 -3.53 2.48 -9.02
CA GLN A 27 -4.40 2.20 -10.16
C GLN A 27 -3.68 1.68 -11.41
N TYR A 28 -2.35 1.82 -11.48
CA TYR A 28 -1.54 1.31 -12.60
C TYR A 28 -0.89 -0.05 -12.31
N TYR A 29 -1.01 -0.58 -11.09
CA TYR A 29 -0.59 -1.93 -10.77
C TYR A 29 -1.77 -2.90 -10.93
N PRO A 30 -1.65 -3.95 -11.76
CA PRO A 30 -2.78 -4.84 -12.01
C PRO A 30 -3.12 -5.69 -10.79
N THR A 31 -4.38 -5.64 -10.37
CA THR A 31 -4.97 -6.51 -9.34
C THR A 31 -6.32 -7.06 -9.86
N LYS A 32 -7.16 -7.65 -8.99
CA LYS A 32 -8.52 -8.05 -9.39
C LYS A 32 -9.51 -6.87 -9.41
N ARG A 33 -9.05 -5.64 -9.16
CA ARG A 33 -9.85 -4.43 -9.16
C ARG A 33 -10.58 -4.24 -10.50
N VAL A 34 -11.91 -4.09 -10.41
CA VAL A 34 -12.76 -3.70 -11.54
C VAL A 34 -13.15 -2.23 -11.41
N PHE A 35 -12.47 -1.35 -12.13
CA PHE A 35 -12.75 0.09 -12.10
C PHE A 35 -14.15 0.43 -12.62
N THR A 36 -14.82 1.34 -11.93
CA THR A 36 -16.08 1.97 -12.36
C THR A 36 -15.87 2.79 -13.64
N SER A 37 -16.95 3.07 -14.38
CA SER A 37 -16.88 3.93 -15.58
C SER A 37 -16.26 5.30 -15.27
N LYS A 38 -16.60 5.88 -14.11
CA LYS A 38 -16.05 7.16 -13.65
C LYS A 38 -14.56 7.08 -13.37
N GLU A 39 -14.06 6.03 -12.73
CA GLU A 39 -12.61 5.88 -12.49
C GLU A 39 -11.84 5.67 -13.79
N LYS A 40 -12.40 4.92 -14.76
CA LYS A 40 -11.77 4.76 -16.06
C LYS A 40 -11.56 6.10 -16.76
N GLU A 41 -12.45 7.06 -16.55
CA GLU A 41 -12.36 8.41 -17.10
C GLU A 41 -11.34 9.29 -16.34
N ILE A 42 -11.43 9.34 -15.01
CA ILE A 42 -10.68 10.34 -14.22
C ILE A 42 -9.35 9.82 -13.64
N ALA A 43 -9.22 8.51 -13.45
CA ALA A 43 -8.14 7.89 -12.70
C ALA A 43 -7.19 7.06 -13.57
N ILE A 44 -7.57 6.72 -14.81
CA ILE A 44 -6.73 5.93 -15.72
C ILE A 44 -6.30 6.78 -16.91
N SER A 45 -5.16 7.45 -16.79
CA SER A 45 -4.48 8.08 -17.93
C SER A 45 -3.41 7.15 -18.52
N LYS A 46 -3.39 7.01 -19.86
CA LYS A 46 -2.37 6.24 -20.59
C LYS A 46 -0.99 6.93 -20.62
N ASP A 47 -0.97 8.24 -20.43
CA ASP A 47 0.24 9.07 -20.52
C ASP A 47 0.78 9.43 -19.13
N SER A 48 0.31 8.73 -18.08
CA SER A 48 0.75 9.00 -16.72
C SER A 48 2.23 8.65 -16.54
N PRO A 49 3.06 9.57 -16.03
CA PRO A 49 4.49 9.34 -15.84
C PRO A 49 4.78 8.25 -14.79
N TYR A 50 3.78 7.87 -13.99
CA TYR A 50 3.93 6.88 -12.93
C TYR A 50 3.83 5.42 -13.43
N ILE A 51 3.30 5.18 -14.64
CA ILE A 51 3.01 3.83 -15.14
C ILE A 51 4.26 2.94 -15.14
N GLU A 52 5.37 3.42 -15.70
CA GLU A 52 6.59 2.63 -15.82
C GLU A 52 7.20 2.31 -14.45
N GLY A 53 7.19 3.28 -13.54
CA GLY A 53 7.65 3.11 -12.18
C GLY A 53 6.80 2.09 -11.41
N VAL A 54 5.48 2.16 -11.56
CA VAL A 54 4.55 1.24 -10.89
C VAL A 54 4.70 -0.18 -11.43
N LYS A 55 4.70 -0.35 -12.76
CA LYS A 55 4.83 -1.67 -13.40
C LYS A 55 6.13 -2.39 -13.04
N LYS A 56 7.24 -1.66 -12.95
CA LYS A 56 8.56 -2.23 -12.62
C LYS A 56 8.78 -2.34 -11.10
N GLY A 57 8.32 -1.35 -10.35
CA GLY A 57 8.59 -1.22 -8.92
C GLY A 57 7.76 -2.16 -8.05
N TYR A 58 6.46 -2.26 -8.29
CA TYR A 58 5.58 -3.08 -7.43
C TYR A 58 5.97 -4.55 -7.36
N PRO A 59 6.32 -5.25 -8.46
CA PRO A 59 6.80 -6.63 -8.38
C PRO A 59 8.02 -6.78 -7.45
N VAL A 60 8.96 -5.83 -7.52
CA VAL A 60 10.15 -5.82 -6.67
C VAL A 60 9.77 -5.55 -5.21
N LEU A 61 8.93 -4.56 -4.93
CA LEU A 61 8.43 -4.25 -3.59
C LEU A 61 7.76 -5.48 -2.95
N LEU A 62 6.86 -6.13 -3.71
CA LEU A 62 6.09 -7.28 -3.24
C LEU A 62 6.98 -8.51 -3.01
N SER A 63 7.97 -8.75 -3.87
CA SER A 63 8.95 -9.84 -3.67
C SER A 63 9.74 -9.72 -2.37
N LYS A 64 9.84 -8.50 -1.82
CA LYS A 64 10.62 -8.18 -0.62
C LYS A 64 9.81 -8.12 0.67
N VAL A 65 8.48 -8.27 0.60
CA VAL A 65 7.63 -8.24 1.79
C VAL A 65 8.01 -9.35 2.78
N ALA A 66 8.17 -10.59 2.30
CA ALA A 66 8.53 -11.71 3.18
C ALA A 66 9.93 -11.54 3.80
N ASP A 67 10.89 -11.04 3.02
CA ASP A 67 12.25 -10.76 3.50
C ASP A 67 12.25 -9.67 4.59
N LEU A 68 11.50 -8.58 4.39
CA LEU A 68 11.34 -7.52 5.38
C LEU A 68 10.66 -8.01 6.67
N GLN A 69 9.64 -8.86 6.56
CA GLN A 69 8.99 -9.47 7.72
C GLN A 69 9.97 -10.35 8.51
N LYS A 70 10.79 -11.16 7.83
CA LYS A 70 11.86 -11.95 8.47
C LYS A 70 12.91 -11.05 9.14
N ALA A 71 13.18 -9.88 8.58
CA ALA A 71 14.04 -8.85 9.18
C ALA A 71 13.38 -8.07 10.33
N GLY A 72 12.18 -8.46 10.76
CA GLY A 72 11.46 -7.85 11.89
C GLY A 72 10.77 -6.53 11.57
N VAL A 73 10.63 -6.16 10.29
CA VAL A 73 9.90 -4.96 9.86
C VAL A 73 8.40 -5.27 9.83
N ASN A 74 7.58 -4.43 10.46
CA ASN A 74 6.11 -4.53 10.36
C ASN A 74 5.63 -3.99 8.99
N VAL A 75 5.87 -4.76 7.92
CA VAL A 75 5.45 -4.43 6.56
C VAL A 75 4.15 -5.15 6.18
N PHE A 76 3.24 -4.41 5.56
CA PHE A 76 1.96 -4.92 5.09
C PHE A 76 1.69 -4.48 3.65
N SER A 77 1.16 -5.41 2.86
CA SER A 77 0.76 -5.13 1.48
C SER A 77 -0.74 -4.89 1.39
N GLY A 78 -1.10 -3.62 1.23
CA GLY A 78 -2.48 -3.19 0.97
C GLY A 78 -2.84 -3.25 -0.51
N VAL A 79 -2.01 -3.82 -1.39
CA VAL A 79 -2.16 -3.70 -2.85
C VAL A 79 -3.53 -4.15 -3.37
N ASN A 80 -4.17 -5.14 -2.73
CA ASN A 80 -5.45 -5.73 -3.14
C ASN A 80 -6.66 -5.23 -2.33
N ILE A 81 -6.52 -4.26 -1.43
CA ILE A 81 -7.61 -3.89 -0.49
C ILE A 81 -8.83 -3.28 -1.20
N LEU A 82 -8.67 -2.83 -2.45
CA LEU A 82 -9.73 -2.23 -3.26
C LEU A 82 -10.38 -3.23 -4.23
N ASP A 83 -9.92 -4.48 -4.29
CA ASP A 83 -10.34 -5.46 -5.30
C ASP A 83 -11.85 -5.74 -5.24
N ASN A 84 -12.43 -5.69 -4.03
CA ASN A 84 -13.85 -5.96 -3.79
C ASN A 84 -14.72 -4.71 -3.64
N THR A 85 -14.13 -3.51 -3.70
CA THR A 85 -14.87 -2.24 -3.59
C THR A 85 -15.64 -1.97 -4.88
N LYS A 86 -16.93 -1.61 -4.81
CA LYS A 86 -17.75 -1.39 -6.01
C LYS A 86 -17.83 0.08 -6.40
N GLU A 87 -17.55 0.95 -5.44
CA GLU A 87 -17.56 2.40 -5.52
C GLU A 87 -16.35 2.94 -6.30
N THR A 88 -16.45 4.17 -6.78
CA THR A 88 -15.30 4.95 -7.25
C THR A 88 -14.43 5.29 -6.04
N VAL A 89 -13.14 4.97 -6.07
CA VAL A 89 -12.22 5.21 -4.93
C VAL A 89 -11.09 6.18 -5.24
N TYR A 90 -10.68 6.30 -6.50
CA TYR A 90 -9.69 7.29 -6.94
C TYR A 90 -10.38 8.58 -7.37
N LYS A 91 -9.75 9.73 -7.08
CA LYS A 91 -10.22 11.05 -7.53
C LYS A 91 -9.46 11.61 -8.72
N ASP A 92 -8.28 11.06 -9.04
CA ASP A 92 -7.43 11.53 -10.14
C ASP A 92 -6.45 10.45 -10.68
N ALA A 93 -5.76 10.79 -11.78
CA ALA A 93 -4.74 9.96 -12.42
C ALA A 93 -3.37 9.94 -11.68
N CYS A 94 -3.25 10.65 -10.55
CA CYS A 94 -2.04 10.72 -9.71
C CYS A 94 -2.15 9.84 -8.45
N CYS A 95 -3.03 8.82 -8.49
CA CYS A 95 -3.31 7.85 -7.43
C CYS A 95 -3.91 8.38 -6.12
N HIS A 96 -4.45 9.59 -6.07
CA HIS A 96 -5.11 10.07 -4.85
C HIS A 96 -6.49 9.42 -4.67
N TYR A 97 -6.81 9.11 -3.42
CA TYR A 97 -8.12 8.60 -3.04
C TYR A 97 -9.14 9.72 -2.85
N ASN A 98 -10.43 9.37 -3.00
CA ASN A 98 -11.54 10.10 -2.40
C ASN A 98 -11.85 9.55 -1.00
N SER A 99 -12.89 10.07 -0.34
CA SER A 99 -13.26 9.65 1.02
C SER A 99 -13.51 8.14 1.16
N VAL A 100 -14.06 7.48 0.14
CA VAL A 100 -14.30 6.03 0.17
C VAL A 100 -12.97 5.26 0.12
N GLY A 101 -12.06 5.65 -0.78
CA GLY A 101 -10.72 5.05 -0.84
C GLY A 101 -9.89 5.31 0.43
N GLU A 102 -9.99 6.51 0.99
CA GLU A 102 -9.36 6.88 2.26
C GLU A 102 -9.88 6.02 3.41
N GLU A 103 -11.18 5.77 3.49
CA GLU A 103 -11.78 4.92 4.52
C GLU A 103 -11.30 3.46 4.42
N VAL A 104 -11.28 2.88 3.22
CA VAL A 104 -10.76 1.51 3.01
C VAL A 104 -9.29 1.42 3.41
N LEU A 105 -8.47 2.40 3.02
CA LEU A 105 -7.06 2.45 3.41
C LEU A 105 -6.90 2.60 4.93
N ALA A 106 -7.63 3.52 5.56
CA ALA A 106 -7.57 3.77 7.00
C ALA A 106 -7.96 2.53 7.81
N ASN A 107 -8.98 1.79 7.38
CA ASN A 107 -9.39 0.53 8.00
C ASN A 107 -8.30 -0.55 7.88
N TYR A 108 -7.63 -0.65 6.74
CA TYR A 108 -6.52 -1.59 6.56
C TYR A 108 -5.30 -1.22 7.43
N VAL A 109 -4.94 0.07 7.46
CA VAL A 109 -3.82 0.57 8.26
C VAL A 109 -4.07 0.34 9.75
N SER A 110 -5.25 0.72 10.26
CA SER A 110 -5.60 0.55 11.66
C SER A 110 -5.63 -0.93 12.07
N SER A 111 -6.20 -1.80 11.24
CA SER A 111 -6.19 -3.25 11.47
C SER A 111 -4.78 -3.84 11.51
N SER A 112 -3.89 -3.37 10.63
CA SER A 112 -2.48 -3.80 10.58
C SER A 112 -1.72 -3.39 11.85
N ILE A 113 -1.97 -2.17 12.35
CA ILE A 113 -1.39 -1.69 13.62
C ILE A 113 -1.92 -2.50 14.80
N ILE A 114 -3.24 -2.70 14.89
CA ILE A 114 -3.89 -3.45 15.97
C ILE A 114 -3.33 -4.88 16.05
N LYS A 115 -3.14 -5.54 14.90
CA LYS A 115 -2.56 -6.89 14.83
C LYS A 115 -1.22 -6.96 15.57
N VAL A 116 -0.27 -6.11 15.21
CA VAL A 116 1.08 -6.10 15.81
C VAL A 116 1.04 -5.74 17.29
N VAL A 117 0.23 -4.73 17.65
CA VAL A 117 0.17 -4.25 19.04
C VAL A 117 -0.46 -5.29 19.97
N ARG A 118 -1.42 -6.09 19.49
CA ARG A 118 -2.04 -7.17 20.28
C ARG A 118 -1.16 -8.41 20.40
N GLU A 119 -0.45 -8.79 19.34
CA GLU A 119 0.51 -9.92 19.35
C GLU A 119 1.74 -9.65 20.25
N SER A 120 2.00 -8.38 20.59
CA SER A 120 3.10 -7.99 21.49
C SER A 120 2.74 -8.02 22.99
N LYS A 121 1.53 -8.44 23.36
CA LYS A 121 1.09 -8.60 24.76
C LYS A 121 1.22 -10.06 25.19
#